data_AF-A0A662QZK1-F1
#
_entry.id   AF-A0A662QZK1-F1
#
_cell.length_a   1.000
_cell.length_b   1.000
_cell.length_c   1.000
_cell.angle_alpha   90.00
_cell.angle_beta   90.00
_cell.angle_gamma   90.00
#
_symmetry.space_group_name_H-M   'P 1'
#
loop_
_entity.id
_entity.type
_entity.pdbx_description
1 polymer ?
#
loop_
_entity_poly.entity_id
_entity_poly.type
_entity_poly.pdbx_seq_one_letter_code
_entity_poly.pdbx_strand_id
1 'polypeptide(L)'
;MRPIYWTKETEGVDKEKISEMQKKVIEYLSEYLKWFKPKIREGAEYSYTKTSIMGPVGKLLSAVSSGKIENPDALVGYIVNIHNATAENPISKQANEHLENGVNALLELRKIAPKRMWMKILREVDYAVYKNKLEYIFGGGRNE
;
A
#
# COMPACT_ATOMS: atom_id res chain seq x y z
N MET A 1 43.03 14.42 16.16
CA MET A 1 41.84 13.79 16.77
C MET A 1 40.63 14.58 16.30
N ARG A 2 39.73 14.00 15.47
CA ARG A 2 38.54 14.73 14.98
C ARG A 2 37.42 14.59 16.01
N PRO A 3 36.73 15.67 16.41
CA PRO A 3 35.64 15.57 17.36
C PRO A 3 34.48 14.77 16.75
N ILE A 4 34.06 13.74 17.48
CA ILE A 4 32.82 13.00 17.19
C ILE A 4 31.68 13.90 17.64
N TYR A 5 30.94 14.45 16.70
CA TYR A 5 29.71 15.17 17.01
C TYR A 5 28.68 14.15 17.50
N TRP A 6 28.36 14.19 18.78
CA TRP A 6 27.13 13.61 19.30
C TRP A 6 25.98 14.23 18.51
N THR A 7 25.35 13.45 17.64
CA THR A 7 24.07 13.83 17.04
C THR A 7 23.12 14.15 18.17
N LYS A 8 22.78 15.44 18.31
CA LYS A 8 21.67 15.89 19.15
C LYS A 8 20.50 14.93 18.93
N GLU A 9 20.01 14.34 20.01
CA GLU A 9 18.74 13.63 20.00
C GLU A 9 17.73 14.57 19.36
N THR A 10 17.23 14.18 18.19
CA THR A 10 16.24 14.97 17.47
C THR A 10 14.96 14.94 18.28
N GLU A 11 14.65 16.07 18.92
CA GLU A 11 13.29 16.39 19.36
C GLU A 11 12.29 16.04 18.24
N GLY A 12 11.24 15.31 18.62
CA GLY A 12 9.94 15.39 17.96
C GLY A 12 9.63 14.45 16.79
N VAL A 13 10.23 13.26 16.67
CA VAL A 13 9.59 12.23 15.81
C VAL A 13 8.43 11.64 16.60
N ASP A 14 7.21 12.04 16.24
CA ASP A 14 5.97 11.45 16.76
C ASP A 14 5.79 10.03 16.21
N LYS A 15 6.49 9.08 16.85
CA LYS A 15 6.48 7.67 16.47
C LYS A 15 5.10 7.04 16.62
N GLU A 16 4.31 7.53 17.56
CA GLU A 16 2.95 7.06 17.81
C GLU A 16 2.04 7.43 16.64
N LYS A 17 2.02 8.70 16.25
CA LYS A 17 1.27 9.16 15.09
C LYS A 17 1.71 8.49 13.78
N ILE A 18 3.01 8.27 13.59
CA ILE A 18 3.52 7.51 12.43
C ILE A 18 2.97 6.07 12.44
N SER A 19 3.02 5.40 13.59
CA SER A 19 2.52 4.03 13.77
C SER A 19 1.02 3.94 13.53
N GLU A 20 0.23 4.87 14.06
CA GLU A 20 -1.22 4.95 13.82
C GLU A 20 -1.56 5.15 12.35
N MET A 21 -0.88 6.10 11.68
CA MET A 21 -1.12 6.36 10.27
C MET A 21 -0.68 5.18 9.40
N GLN A 22 0.42 4.51 9.75
CA GLN A 22 0.87 3.28 9.11
C GLN A 22 -0.18 2.17 9.23
N LYS A 23 -0.81 1.99 10.40
CA LYS A 23 -1.90 1.02 10.58
C LYS A 23 -3.10 1.34 9.69
N LYS A 24 -3.52 2.61 9.62
CA LYS A 24 -4.62 3.04 8.73
C LYS A 24 -4.33 2.74 7.27
N VAL A 25 -3.11 3.02 6.80
CA VAL A 25 -2.69 2.68 5.43
C VAL A 25 -2.79 1.17 5.20
N ILE A 26 -2.28 0.36 6.13
CA ILE A 26 -2.33 -1.10 6.02
C ILE A 26 -3.78 -1.59 5.95
N GLU A 27 -4.65 -1.08 6.82
CA GLU A 27 -6.07 -1.42 6.88
C GLU A 27 -6.77 -1.11 5.56
N TYR A 28 -6.75 0.16 5.13
CA TYR A 28 -7.44 0.58 3.90
C TYR A 28 -6.96 -0.16 2.66
N LEU A 29 -5.64 -0.34 2.51
CA LEU A 29 -5.10 -1.06 1.35
C LEU A 29 -5.40 -2.57 1.41
N SER A 30 -5.49 -3.15 2.61
CA SER A 30 -5.90 -4.55 2.79
C SER A 30 -7.37 -4.76 2.44
N GLU A 31 -8.26 -3.87 2.91
CA GLU A 31 -9.68 -3.89 2.59
C GLU A 31 -9.92 -3.72 1.09
N TYR A 32 -9.24 -2.77 0.45
CA TYR A 32 -9.26 -2.63 -1.00
C TYR A 32 -8.88 -3.94 -1.71
N LEU A 33 -7.80 -4.60 -1.27
CA LEU A 33 -7.34 -5.82 -1.92
C LEU A 33 -8.31 -6.98 -1.80
N LYS A 34 -9.23 -7.03 -0.83
CA LYS A 34 -10.26 -8.09 -0.78
C LYS A 34 -11.08 -8.13 -2.07
N TRP A 35 -11.34 -6.97 -2.67
CA TRP A 35 -12.08 -6.78 -3.92
C TRP A 35 -11.26 -6.99 -5.19
N PHE A 36 -9.93 -7.12 -5.06
CA PHE A 36 -9.06 -7.36 -6.21
C PHE A 36 -8.91 -8.87 -6.46
N LYS A 37 -9.43 -9.31 -7.61
CA LYS A 37 -9.25 -10.65 -8.16
C LYS A 37 -8.42 -10.54 -9.44
N PRO A 38 -7.14 -10.96 -9.45
CA PRO A 38 -6.29 -10.81 -10.63
C PRO A 38 -6.79 -11.67 -11.80
N LYS A 39 -6.80 -11.12 -13.02
CA LYS A 39 -7.09 -11.88 -14.25
C LYS A 39 -6.15 -13.06 -14.37
N ILE A 40 -6.71 -14.26 -14.38
CA ILE A 40 -5.96 -15.47 -14.66
C ILE A 40 -5.86 -15.63 -16.19
N ARG A 41 -4.66 -15.94 -16.70
CA ARG A 41 -4.49 -16.27 -18.12
C ARG A 41 -5.16 -17.61 -18.39
N GLU A 42 -5.79 -17.75 -19.55
CA GLU A 42 -6.36 -19.01 -20.01
C GLU A 42 -5.30 -20.14 -19.92
N GLY A 43 -5.62 -21.21 -19.20
CA GLY A 43 -4.71 -22.34 -18.94
C GLY A 43 -3.80 -22.22 -17.72
N ALA A 44 -3.84 -21.11 -16.96
CA ALA A 44 -3.22 -21.03 -15.64
C ALA A 44 -4.28 -21.30 -14.57
N GLU A 45 -3.98 -22.11 -13.56
CA GLU A 45 -4.90 -22.28 -12.43
C GLU A 45 -4.83 -21.09 -11.48
N TYR A 46 -3.65 -20.44 -11.36
CA TYR A 46 -3.42 -19.32 -10.46
C TYR A 46 -2.15 -18.53 -10.81
N SER A 47 -2.15 -17.22 -10.54
CA SER A 47 -0.90 -16.43 -10.48
C SER A 47 -0.60 -16.02 -9.03
N TYR A 48 0.29 -16.79 -8.37
CA TYR A 48 0.65 -16.60 -6.97
C TYR A 48 1.87 -15.71 -6.74
N THR A 49 2.33 -14.98 -7.76
CA THR A 49 3.43 -14.04 -7.54
C THR A 49 2.97 -12.88 -6.66
N LYS A 50 3.87 -12.34 -5.84
CA LYS A 50 3.57 -11.13 -5.05
C LYS A 50 3.01 -10.01 -5.92
N THR A 51 3.55 -9.84 -7.12
CA THR A 51 3.06 -8.86 -8.10
C THR A 51 1.61 -9.11 -8.51
N SER A 52 1.21 -10.36 -8.71
CA SER A 52 -0.18 -10.70 -9.04
C SER A 52 -1.12 -10.63 -7.84
N ILE A 53 -0.63 -10.90 -6.63
CA ILE A 53 -1.43 -10.82 -5.40
C ILE A 53 -1.70 -9.36 -5.02
N MET A 54 -0.66 -8.52 -5.08
CA MET A 54 -0.73 -7.10 -4.71
C MET A 54 -1.22 -6.20 -5.84
N GLY A 55 -1.01 -6.62 -7.10
CA GLY A 55 -1.43 -5.95 -8.32
C GLY A 55 -1.41 -4.41 -8.24
N PRO A 56 -2.58 -3.76 -8.15
CA PRO A 56 -2.69 -2.31 -8.05
C PRO A 56 -1.97 -1.70 -6.84
N VAL A 57 -2.04 -2.31 -5.65
CA VAL A 57 -1.35 -1.80 -4.45
C VAL A 57 0.16 -1.84 -4.60
N GLY A 58 0.71 -2.91 -5.18
CA GLY A 58 2.15 -2.98 -5.45
C GLY A 58 2.63 -1.86 -6.38
N LYS A 59 1.81 -1.50 -7.37
CA LYS A 59 2.06 -0.35 -8.27
C LYS A 59 1.91 0.98 -7.56
N LEU A 60 0.95 1.13 -6.65
CA LEU A 60 0.79 2.32 -5.80
C LEU A 60 2.04 2.57 -4.96
N LEU A 61 2.49 1.57 -4.19
CA LEU A 61 3.66 1.71 -3.32
C LEU A 61 4.93 2.01 -4.13
N SER A 62 5.06 1.42 -5.33
CA SER A 62 6.15 1.75 -6.27
C SER A 62 6.09 3.20 -6.76
N ALA A 63 4.90 3.70 -7.11
CA ALA A 63 4.71 5.07 -7.57
C ALA A 63 5.06 6.08 -6.48
N VAL A 64 4.56 5.88 -5.25
CA VAL A 64 4.84 6.78 -4.11
C VAL A 64 6.31 6.69 -3.68
N SER A 65 6.92 5.51 -3.71
CA SER A 65 8.37 5.33 -3.48
C SER A 65 9.21 6.19 -4.43
N SER A 66 8.80 6.28 -5.70
CA SER A 66 9.51 7.07 -6.71
C SER A 66 9.33 8.59 -6.57
N GLY A 67 8.33 9.05 -5.82
CA GLY A 67 7.99 10.47 -5.71
C GLY A 67 7.46 11.12 -7.00
N LYS A 68 7.16 10.34 -8.04
CA LYS A 68 6.73 10.87 -9.36
C LYS A 68 5.31 11.42 -9.37
N ILE A 69 4.45 10.95 -8.47
CA ILE A 69 3.04 11.36 -8.38
C ILE A 69 2.72 11.66 -6.92
N GLU A 70 2.37 12.91 -6.64
CA GLU A 70 2.04 13.39 -5.28
C GLU A 70 0.60 13.89 -5.15
N ASN A 71 -0.13 14.02 -6.26
CA ASN A 71 -1.54 14.40 -6.26
C ASN A 71 -2.41 13.16 -5.93
N PRO A 72 -3.30 13.23 -4.91
CA PRO A 72 -4.16 12.11 -4.51
C PRO A 72 -5.05 11.60 -5.66
N ASP A 73 -5.75 12.49 -6.37
CA ASP A 73 -6.68 12.12 -7.43
C ASP A 73 -5.97 11.45 -8.61
N ALA A 74 -4.79 11.94 -8.96
CA ALA A 74 -3.95 11.34 -10.00
C ALA A 74 -3.46 9.94 -9.60
N LEU A 75 -3.10 9.73 -8.32
CA LEU A 75 -2.75 8.41 -7.81
C LEU A 75 -3.95 7.47 -7.84
N VAL A 76 -5.11 7.89 -7.34
CA VAL A 76 -6.35 7.09 -7.36
C VAL A 76 -6.68 6.69 -8.79
N GLY A 77 -6.76 7.66 -9.72
CA GLY A 77 -7.06 7.39 -11.13
C GLY A 77 -6.05 6.45 -11.79
N TYR A 78 -4.76 6.60 -11.51
CA TYR A 78 -3.72 5.67 -11.97
C TYR A 78 -3.94 4.25 -11.46
N ILE A 79 -4.29 4.08 -10.18
CA ILE A 79 -4.51 2.76 -9.59
C ILE A 79 -5.83 2.13 -10.05
N VAL A 80 -6.90 2.92 -10.22
CA VAL A 80 -8.16 2.47 -10.82
C VAL A 80 -7.93 1.95 -12.24
N ASN A 81 -7.13 2.64 -13.05
CA ASN A 81 -6.77 2.17 -14.39
C ASN A 81 -6.02 0.84 -14.37
N ILE A 82 -5.09 0.66 -13.43
CA ILE A 82 -4.39 -0.62 -13.24
C ILE A 82 -5.36 -1.72 -12.79
N HIS A 83 -6.28 -1.42 -11.86
CA HIS A 83 -7.30 -2.37 -11.41
C HIS A 83 -8.10 -2.87 -12.61
N ASN A 84 -8.71 -1.98 -13.39
CA ASN A 84 -9.56 -2.37 -14.52
C ASN A 84 -8.79 -3.13 -15.61
N ALA A 85 -7.50 -2.83 -15.79
CA ALA A 85 -6.65 -3.57 -16.71
C ALA A 85 -6.33 -4.99 -16.22
N THR A 86 -6.12 -5.18 -14.91
CA THR A 86 -5.52 -6.40 -14.34
C THR A 86 -6.46 -7.25 -13.50
N ALA A 87 -7.64 -6.77 -13.13
CA ALA A 87 -8.64 -7.47 -12.33
C ALA A 87 -9.75 -8.08 -13.18
N GLU A 88 -10.29 -9.23 -12.77
CA GLU A 88 -11.43 -9.89 -13.45
C GLU A 88 -12.71 -9.07 -13.33
N ASN A 89 -12.86 -8.36 -12.22
CA ASN A 89 -14.01 -7.51 -11.93
C ASN A 89 -13.64 -6.01 -12.09
N PRO A 90 -14.61 -5.16 -12.44
CA PRO A 90 -14.44 -3.73 -12.29
C PRO A 90 -14.33 -3.35 -10.81
N ILE A 91 -13.74 -2.19 -10.53
CA ILE A 91 -13.66 -1.67 -9.17
C ILE A 91 -15.06 -1.35 -8.64
N SER A 92 -15.37 -1.83 -7.43
CA SER A 92 -16.63 -1.49 -6.74
C SER A 92 -16.52 -0.12 -6.07
N LYS A 93 -17.67 0.50 -5.76
CA LYS A 93 -17.68 1.78 -5.02
C LYS A 93 -16.95 1.67 -3.67
N GLN A 94 -17.22 0.60 -2.91
CA GLN A 94 -16.58 0.34 -1.61
C GLN A 94 -15.07 0.15 -1.75
N ALA A 95 -14.63 -0.61 -2.77
CA ALA A 95 -13.20 -0.76 -3.04
C ALA A 95 -12.55 0.60 -3.38
N ASN A 96 -13.22 1.43 -4.18
CA ASN A 96 -12.73 2.75 -4.52
C ASN A 96 -12.63 3.67 -3.28
N GLU A 97 -13.61 3.64 -2.38
CA GLU A 97 -13.57 4.38 -1.11
C GLU A 97 -12.38 3.94 -0.24
N HIS A 98 -12.11 2.64 -0.12
CA HIS A 98 -10.92 2.14 0.58
C HIS A 98 -9.61 2.57 -0.10
N LEU A 99 -9.57 2.57 -1.44
CA LEU A 99 -8.41 3.04 -2.20
C LEU A 99 -8.14 4.53 -1.95
N GLU A 100 -9.15 5.38 -2.04
CA GLU A 100 -9.05 6.83 -1.80
C GLU A 100 -8.55 7.11 -0.38
N ASN A 101 -9.14 6.45 0.62
CA ASN A 101 -8.72 6.56 2.02
C ASN A 101 -7.27 6.08 2.21
N GLY A 102 -6.89 4.98 1.57
CA GLY A 102 -5.53 4.44 1.61
C GLY A 102 -4.50 5.38 0.98
N VAL A 103 -4.81 5.98 -0.17
CA VAL A 103 -3.94 6.97 -0.85
C VAL A 103 -3.78 8.21 0.02
N ASN A 104 -4.86 8.76 0.55
CA ASN A 104 -4.82 9.92 1.43
C ASN A 104 -3.98 9.65 2.68
N ALA A 105 -4.23 8.52 3.36
CA ALA A 105 -3.45 8.13 4.54
C ALA A 105 -1.96 7.92 4.21
N LEU A 106 -1.64 7.38 3.03
CA LEU A 106 -0.27 7.14 2.59
C LEU A 106 0.48 8.45 2.32
N LEU A 107 -0.19 9.44 1.71
CA LEU A 107 0.36 10.77 1.49
C LEU A 107 0.53 11.55 2.80
N GLU A 108 -0.41 11.43 3.73
CA GLU A 108 -0.26 12.00 5.09
C GLU A 108 0.91 11.35 5.84
N LEU A 109 1.02 10.02 5.79
CA LEU A 109 2.16 9.29 6.35
C LEU A 109 3.49 9.78 5.75
N ARG A 110 3.52 10.04 4.44
CA ARG A 110 4.69 10.57 3.74
C ARG A 110 5.10 11.96 4.25
N LYS A 111 4.14 12.83 4.60
CA LYS A 111 4.38 14.19 5.12
C LYS A 111 4.99 14.16 6.52
N ILE A 112 4.51 13.28 7.40
CA ILE A 112 4.95 13.21 8.80
C ILE A 112 6.17 12.32 9.02
N ALA A 113 6.42 11.34 8.12
CA ALA A 113 7.52 10.42 8.27
C ALA A 113 8.88 11.08 7.94
N PRO A 114 9.92 10.90 8.78
CA PRO A 114 11.26 11.32 8.44
C PRO A 114 11.74 10.67 7.15
N LYS A 115 12.39 11.44 6.25
CA LYS A 115 12.92 10.93 4.97
C LYS A 115 13.76 9.64 5.13
N ARG A 116 14.58 9.57 6.19
CA ARG A 116 15.42 8.40 6.52
C ARG A 116 14.63 7.13 6.87
N MET A 117 13.39 7.28 7.36
CA MET A 117 12.50 6.18 7.76
C MET A 117 11.54 5.78 6.65
N TRP A 118 11.30 6.64 5.67
CA TRP A 118 10.28 6.46 4.64
C TRP A 118 10.36 5.10 3.94
N MET A 119 11.54 4.71 3.47
CA MET A 119 11.73 3.43 2.78
C MET A 119 11.53 2.23 3.70
N LYS A 120 11.79 2.36 5.00
CA LYS A 120 11.52 1.30 5.97
C LYS A 120 10.02 1.15 6.19
N ILE A 121 9.32 2.26 6.42
CA ILE A 121 7.87 2.30 6.60
C ILE A 121 7.15 1.71 5.38
N LEU A 122 7.54 2.10 4.16
CA LEU A 122 6.94 1.55 2.94
C LEU A 122 7.12 0.03 2.82
N ARG A 123 8.29 -0.51 3.19
CA ARG A 123 8.52 -1.97 3.19
C ARG A 123 7.65 -2.70 4.20
N GLU A 124 7.44 -2.09 5.37
CA GLU A 124 6.57 -2.65 6.40
C GLU A 124 5.10 -2.65 5.97
N VAL A 125 4.63 -1.55 5.36
CA VAL A 125 3.30 -1.48 4.74
C VAL A 125 3.14 -2.53 3.66
N ASP A 126 4.09 -2.61 2.72
CA ASP A 126 4.08 -3.56 1.61
C ASP A 126 4.03 -5.02 2.10
N TYR A 127 4.83 -5.36 3.10
CA TYR A 127 4.83 -6.70 3.69
C TYR A 127 3.52 -7.00 4.44
N ALA A 128 3.03 -6.07 5.27
CA ALA A 128 1.81 -6.27 6.05
C ALA A 128 0.58 -6.46 5.15
N VAL A 129 0.41 -5.60 4.15
CA VAL A 129 -0.71 -5.70 3.20
C VAL A 129 -0.63 -7.00 2.38
N TYR A 130 0.58 -7.39 1.94
CA TYR A 130 0.78 -8.68 1.26
C TYR A 130 0.39 -9.86 2.15
N LYS A 131 0.85 -9.87 3.40
CA LYS A 131 0.55 -10.91 4.38
C LYS A 131 -0.97 -11.01 4.63
N ASN A 132 -1.64 -9.88 4.86
CA ASN A 132 -3.09 -9.84 5.07
C ASN A 132 -3.87 -10.41 3.87
N LYS A 133 -3.44 -10.09 2.64
CA LYS A 133 -4.07 -10.63 1.43
C LYS A 133 -3.84 -12.14 1.27
N LEU A 134 -2.65 -12.64 1.62
CA LEU A 134 -2.38 -14.08 1.67
C LEU A 134 -3.28 -14.78 2.69
N GLU A 135 -3.38 -14.24 3.90
CA GLU A 135 -4.25 -14.76 4.95
C GLU A 135 -5.73 -14.75 4.52
N TYR A 136 -6.19 -13.70 3.85
CA TYR A 136 -7.53 -13.67 3.27
C TYR A 136 -7.74 -14.76 2.20
N ILE A 137 -6.75 -14.98 1.34
CA ILE A 137 -6.81 -15.99 0.27
C ILE A 137 -6.83 -17.42 0.85
N PHE A 138 -5.94 -17.73 1.80
CA PHE A 138 -5.72 -19.09 2.30
C PHE A 138 -6.51 -19.40 3.57
N GLY A 139 -6.93 -18.39 4.33
CA GLY A 139 -7.71 -18.50 5.56
C GLY A 139 -9.22 -18.57 5.35
N GLY A 140 -9.70 -18.73 4.11
CA GLY A 140 -11.13 -18.94 3.81
C GLY A 140 -11.96 -17.68 3.54
N GLY A 141 -11.34 -16.50 3.48
CA GLY A 141 -12.05 -15.23 3.20
C GLY A 141 -12.65 -15.12 1.79
N ARG A 142 -12.37 -16.07 0.89
CA ARG A 142 -12.97 -16.14 -0.46
C ARG A 142 -14.42 -16.66 -0.49
N ASN A 143 -14.97 -17.14 0.63
CA ASN A 143 -16.28 -17.81 0.68
C ASN A 143 -17.47 -16.85 0.87
N GLU A 144 -17.28 -15.54 0.74
CA GLU A 144 -18.33 -14.51 0.76
C GLU A 144 -18.50 -13.85 -0.61
#